data_AF-A0AAD9G2H4-F1
#
_entry.id   AF-A0AAD9G2H4-F1
#
_cell.length_a   1.000
_cell.length_b   1.000
_cell.length_c   1.000
_cell.angle_alpha   90.00
_cell.angle_beta   90.00
_cell.angle_gamma   90.00
#
_symmetry.space_group_name_H-M   'P 1'
#
loop_
_entity.id
_entity.type
_entity.pdbx_description
1 polymer ?
#
loop_
_entity_poly.entity_id
_entity_poly.type
_entity_poly.pdbx_seq_one_letter_code
_entity_poly.pdbx_strand_id
1 'polypeptide(L)'
;MVGTMIENSSCSTASTSSSTSTGCAGSAPRSAASLKRAGPMAVPESVAWLDNLTLELMTDSANGKTQYQLTMKYTQPKLASASTWTISHSFDEYRAFQKRLLKRMQHGHSCGAECKWLYKVVKHYFPQKSLFCNNCPKVVAARQQTLIRCLTTVQASLVNRGNQSCRVLMHDVAAEFNRFVVKGMKDLEANATASDSPSSEYSAVTRDSLDSLDSDSDVDDSESEDEEEEEEHDCDACHSRHVVCRTHSNMKA
;
A
#
# COMPACT_ATOMS: atom_id res chain seq x y z
N MET A 1 -27.87 52.57 33.59
CA MET A 1 -28.64 51.32 33.65
C MET A 1 -27.65 50.24 34.05
N VAL A 2 -27.44 50.03 35.36
CA VAL A 2 -28.13 49.01 36.19
C VAL A 2 -27.89 47.63 35.55
N GLY A 3 -27.04 46.73 36.04
CA GLY A 3 -26.65 46.45 37.42
C GLY A 3 -27.63 45.46 38.04
N THR A 4 -27.46 44.16 37.78
CA THR A 4 -28.15 43.09 38.51
C THR A 4 -27.17 41.98 38.88
N MET A 5 -26.68 42.07 40.11
CA MET A 5 -26.40 40.92 40.98
C MET A 5 -27.73 40.24 41.32
N ILE A 6 -27.78 38.90 41.46
CA ILE A 6 -28.43 38.19 42.59
C ILE A 6 -27.73 36.83 42.80
N GLU A 7 -27.31 36.65 44.05
CA GLU A 7 -26.72 35.50 44.75
C GLU A 7 -27.77 34.49 45.26
N ASN A 8 -27.27 33.44 45.93
CA ASN A 8 -27.92 32.50 46.87
C ASN A 8 -28.64 31.29 46.26
N SER A 9 -28.62 30.08 46.84
CA SER A 9 -28.09 29.55 48.12
C SER A 9 -28.10 28.01 48.00
N SER A 10 -27.03 27.31 48.37
CA SER A 10 -26.72 26.73 49.70
C SER A 10 -27.32 25.34 49.99
N CYS A 11 -26.37 24.42 50.22
CA CYS A 11 -26.30 23.30 51.18
C CYS A 11 -27.42 22.25 51.29
N SER A 12 -27.02 20.97 51.25
CA SER A 12 -27.16 20.08 52.42
C SER A 12 -26.25 18.84 52.29
N THR A 13 -25.26 18.79 53.16
CA THR A 13 -24.50 17.62 53.57
C THR A 13 -25.34 16.75 54.49
N ALA A 14 -25.34 15.43 54.30
CA ALA A 14 -25.73 14.48 55.33
C ALA A 14 -24.61 13.44 55.47
N SER A 15 -23.88 13.57 56.57
CA SER A 15 -22.92 12.60 57.07
C SER A 15 -23.65 11.62 57.97
N THR A 16 -23.46 10.32 57.74
CA THR A 16 -23.83 9.28 58.70
C THR A 16 -22.68 8.28 58.82
N SER A 17 -21.88 8.44 59.88
CA SER A 17 -21.19 7.38 60.59
C SER A 17 -22.25 6.43 61.21
N SER A 18 -22.09 5.13 61.44
CA SER A 18 -20.93 4.30 61.78
C SER A 18 -21.39 2.84 61.83
N SER A 19 -20.53 1.88 61.50
CA SER A 19 -20.45 0.62 62.25
C SER A 19 -19.17 -0.14 61.90
N THR A 20 -18.37 -0.32 62.94
CA THR A 20 -17.21 -1.19 63.06
C THR A 20 -17.65 -2.66 62.97
N SER A 21 -16.96 -3.46 62.16
CA SER A 21 -16.84 -4.89 62.44
C SER A 21 -15.47 -5.40 62.02
N THR A 22 -14.98 -6.26 62.88
CA THR A 22 -13.62 -6.71 63.09
C THR A 22 -13.30 -7.89 62.19
N GLY A 23 -12.07 -7.95 61.67
CA GLY A 23 -11.44 -9.22 61.31
C GLY A 23 -11.03 -9.36 59.85
N CYS A 24 -9.73 -9.26 59.59
CA CYS A 24 -9.01 -10.24 58.77
C CYS A 24 -7.50 -10.03 58.93
N ALA A 25 -6.87 -11.02 59.57
CA ALA A 25 -5.44 -11.18 59.59
C ALA A 25 -4.94 -11.62 58.21
N GLY A 26 -3.79 -11.07 57.81
CA GLY A 26 -2.82 -11.70 56.92
C GLY A 26 -3.19 -11.81 55.44
N SER A 27 -2.62 -10.93 54.61
CA SER A 27 -2.20 -11.28 53.24
C SER A 27 -1.19 -10.28 52.69
N ALA A 28 0.05 -10.77 52.57
CA ALA A 28 1.20 -10.39 51.73
C ALA A 28 1.34 -8.94 51.20
N PRO A 29 2.55 -8.34 51.29
CA PRO A 29 2.87 -7.17 50.48
C PRO A 29 2.87 -7.58 49.01
N ARG A 30 1.93 -7.02 48.23
CA ARG A 30 1.89 -7.16 46.78
C ARG A 30 3.19 -6.57 46.24
N SER A 31 4.11 -7.46 45.86
CA SER A 31 5.33 -7.09 45.16
C SER A 31 4.94 -6.30 43.93
N ALA A 32 5.33 -5.03 43.89
CA ALA A 32 5.31 -4.22 42.68
C ALA A 32 6.28 -4.89 41.70
N ALA A 33 5.75 -5.80 40.87
CA ALA A 33 6.51 -6.37 39.77
C ALA A 33 6.97 -5.19 38.91
N SER A 34 8.27 -4.91 38.94
CA SER A 34 8.89 -3.98 37.99
C SER A 34 8.48 -4.42 36.59
N LEU A 35 7.61 -3.63 35.96
CA LEU A 35 7.42 -3.64 34.53
C LEU A 35 8.78 -3.27 33.95
N LYS A 36 9.60 -4.28 33.65
CA LYS A 36 10.76 -4.14 32.78
C LYS A 36 10.19 -3.56 31.50
N ARG A 37 10.38 -2.25 31.31
CA ARG A 37 10.02 -1.54 30.09
C ARG A 37 10.63 -2.33 28.95
N ALA A 38 9.79 -3.03 28.19
CA ALA A 38 10.25 -3.72 27.00
C ALA A 38 10.99 -2.68 26.16
N GLY A 39 12.25 -2.98 25.83
CA GLY A 39 13.03 -2.13 24.94
C GLY A 39 12.25 -1.92 23.63
N PRO A 40 12.46 -0.79 22.92
CA PRO A 40 11.79 -0.57 21.65
C PRO A 40 12.02 -1.77 20.74
N MET A 41 10.94 -2.44 20.33
CA MET A 41 11.03 -3.57 19.41
C MET A 41 11.74 -3.08 18.15
N ALA A 42 12.81 -3.77 17.78
CA ALA A 42 13.54 -3.45 16.57
C ALA A 42 12.60 -3.64 15.38
N VAL A 43 12.45 -2.59 14.58
CA VAL A 43 11.65 -2.64 13.34
C VAL A 43 12.26 -3.69 12.42
N PRO A 44 11.47 -4.61 11.83
CA PRO A 44 12.01 -5.58 10.88
C PRO A 44 12.75 -4.90 9.74
N GLU A 45 13.90 -5.44 9.36
CA GLU A 45 14.73 -4.88 8.29
C GLU A 45 13.96 -4.73 6.98
N SER A 46 13.03 -5.66 6.70
CA SER A 46 12.14 -5.64 5.53
C SER A 46 11.33 -4.34 5.39
N VAL A 47 11.02 -3.65 6.49
CA VAL A 47 10.22 -2.41 6.47
C VAL A 47 11.00 -1.20 6.96
N ALA A 48 12.14 -1.38 7.64
CA ALA A 48 12.91 -0.29 8.22
C ALA A 48 13.42 0.73 7.17
N TRP A 49 13.78 0.26 5.98
CA TRP A 49 14.24 1.14 4.90
C TRP A 49 13.11 1.93 4.24
N LEU A 50 11.86 1.46 4.32
CA LEU A 50 10.68 2.13 3.76
C LEU A 50 10.40 3.49 4.40
N ASP A 51 10.86 3.72 5.64
CA ASP A 51 10.70 5.00 6.34
C ASP A 51 11.44 6.15 5.65
N ASN A 52 12.49 5.82 4.89
CA ASN A 52 13.29 6.80 4.14
C ASN A 52 13.12 6.67 2.62
N LEU A 53 12.08 5.96 2.19
CA LEU A 53 11.72 5.79 0.79
C LEU A 53 10.64 6.81 0.42
N THR A 54 10.87 7.59 -0.63
CA THR A 54 9.85 8.45 -1.22
C THR A 54 9.40 7.83 -2.54
N LEU A 55 8.08 7.82 -2.74
CA LEU A 55 7.44 7.34 -3.96
C LEU A 55 6.87 8.52 -4.74
N GLU A 56 7.13 8.53 -6.04
CA GLU A 56 6.59 9.52 -6.97
C GLU A 56 6.07 8.78 -8.20
N LEU A 57 4.85 9.06 -8.63
CA LEU A 57 4.25 8.39 -9.78
C LEU A 57 3.96 9.40 -10.87
N MET A 58 4.50 9.16 -12.05
CA MET A 58 4.27 9.93 -13.26
C MET A 58 3.56 9.07 -14.31
N THR A 59 2.97 9.70 -15.31
CA THR A 59 2.37 9.02 -16.46
C THR A 59 3.19 9.30 -17.70
N ASP A 60 3.40 8.26 -18.50
CA ASP A 60 4.08 8.32 -19.78
C ASP A 60 3.25 7.58 -20.83
N SER A 61 3.43 7.92 -22.10
CA SER A 61 2.78 7.24 -23.22
C SER A 61 3.86 6.63 -24.11
N ALA A 62 4.15 5.35 -23.87
CA ALA A 62 5.09 4.59 -24.69
C ALA A 62 4.31 3.77 -25.73
N ASN A 63 4.62 3.97 -27.02
CA ASN A 63 4.00 3.26 -28.14
C ASN A 63 2.45 3.33 -28.15
N GLY A 64 1.88 4.47 -27.77
CA GLY A 64 0.43 4.68 -27.70
C GLY A 64 -0.26 3.96 -26.54
N LYS A 65 0.51 3.35 -25.63
CA LYS A 65 0.02 2.72 -24.40
C LYS A 65 0.41 3.56 -23.19
N THR A 66 -0.56 3.86 -22.35
CA THR A 66 -0.32 4.57 -21.08
C THR A 66 0.49 3.68 -20.13
N GLN A 67 1.62 4.19 -19.67
CA GLN A 67 2.49 3.60 -18.66
C GLN A 67 2.51 4.50 -17.42
N TYR A 68 2.64 3.88 -16.25
CA TYR A 68 2.74 4.57 -14.97
C TYR A 68 4.16 4.35 -14.44
N GLN A 69 4.93 5.43 -14.46
CA GLN A 69 6.34 5.44 -14.11
C GLN A 69 6.49 5.77 -12.62
N LEU A 70 6.80 4.76 -11.81
CA LEU A 70 7.02 4.91 -10.37
C LEU A 70 8.51 5.15 -10.12
N THR A 71 8.83 6.30 -9.57
CA THR A 71 10.18 6.68 -9.15
C THR A 71 10.30 6.53 -7.64
N MET A 72 11.33 5.79 -7.23
CA MET A 72 11.68 5.52 -5.84
C MET A 72 12.92 6.32 -5.51
N LYS A 73 12.87 7.10 -4.43
CA LYS A 73 14.01 7.87 -3.91
C LYS A 73 14.28 7.42 -2.48
N TYR A 74 15.36 6.67 -2.27
CA TYR A 74 15.76 6.22 -0.94
C TYR A 74 16.89 7.10 -0.41
N THR A 75 16.69 7.70 0.76
CA THR A 75 17.73 8.50 1.44
C THR A 75 18.35 7.69 2.57
N GLN A 76 19.66 7.52 2.58
CA GLN A 76 20.36 6.83 3.66
C GLN A 76 20.74 7.83 4.77
N PRO A 77 20.11 7.80 5.95
CA PRO A 77 20.36 8.81 6.99
C PRO A 77 21.80 8.82 7.52
N LYS A 78 22.47 7.66 7.47
CA LYS A 78 23.83 7.47 8.01
C LYS A 78 24.94 7.89 7.05
N LEU A 79 24.68 7.91 5.75
CA LEU A 79 25.70 8.06 4.70
C LEU A 79 25.51 9.33 3.86
N ALA A 80 24.45 10.10 4.10
CA ALA A 80 24.06 11.27 3.30
C ALA A 80 23.99 11.00 1.79
N SER A 81 23.86 9.73 1.41
CA SER A 81 23.71 9.25 0.05
C SER A 81 22.23 9.03 -0.26
N ALA A 82 21.87 9.21 -1.53
CA ALA A 82 20.53 8.92 -2.02
C ALA A 82 20.63 7.98 -3.23
N SER A 83 19.77 6.97 -3.25
CA SER A 83 19.59 6.07 -4.39
C SER A 83 18.26 6.38 -5.03
N THR A 84 18.24 6.53 -6.36
CA THR A 84 17.01 6.77 -7.12
C THR A 84 16.91 5.74 -8.23
N TRP A 85 15.77 5.10 -8.36
CA TRP A 85 15.47 4.20 -9.47
C TRP A 85 14.01 4.36 -9.89
N THR A 86 13.70 3.88 -11.08
CA THR A 86 12.40 4.07 -11.69
C THR A 86 11.94 2.77 -12.34
N ILE A 87 10.67 2.43 -12.18
CA ILE A 87 10.01 1.31 -12.84
C ILE A 87 8.81 1.81 -13.61
N SER A 88 8.58 1.22 -14.78
CA SER A 88 7.40 1.50 -15.59
C SER A 88 6.47 0.30 -15.55
N HIS A 89 5.20 0.55 -15.21
CA HIS A 89 4.17 -0.48 -15.14
C HIS A 89 2.91 -0.04 -15.88
N SER A 90 2.32 -0.99 -16.59
CA SER A 90 0.98 -0.85 -17.14
C SER A 90 -0.06 -0.85 -16.02
N PHE A 91 -1.26 -0.35 -16.30
CA PHE A 91 -2.34 -0.39 -15.31
C PHE A 91 -2.72 -1.82 -14.90
N ASP A 92 -2.64 -2.78 -15.81
CA ASP A 92 -2.92 -4.19 -15.52
C ASP A 92 -1.92 -4.78 -14.53
N GLU A 93 -0.65 -4.37 -14.59
CA GLU A 93 0.36 -4.80 -13.60
C GLU A 93 0.06 -4.24 -12.20
N TYR A 94 -0.46 -3.01 -12.10
CA TYR A 94 -0.95 -2.45 -10.84
C TYR A 94 -2.16 -3.23 -10.30
N ARG A 95 -3.10 -3.61 -11.17
CA ARG A 95 -4.25 -4.45 -10.78
C ARG A 95 -3.81 -5.84 -10.33
N ALA A 96 -2.85 -6.44 -11.02
CA ALA A 96 -2.27 -7.72 -10.62
C ALA A 96 -1.57 -7.61 -9.26
N PHE A 97 -0.82 -6.52 -9.02
CA PHE A 97 -0.24 -6.21 -7.72
C PHE A 97 -1.31 -6.09 -6.63
N GLN A 98 -2.39 -5.33 -6.87
CA GLN A 98 -3.50 -5.22 -5.91
C GLN A 98 -4.10 -6.58 -5.56
N LYS A 99 -4.39 -7.44 -6.55
CA LYS A 99 -4.92 -8.79 -6.31
C LYS A 99 -3.96 -9.61 -5.42
N ARG A 100 -2.66 -9.61 -5.72
CA ARG A 100 -1.65 -10.31 -4.90
C ARG A 100 -1.55 -9.74 -3.49
N LEU A 101 -1.59 -8.42 -3.36
CA LEU A 101 -1.52 -7.72 -2.08
C LEU A 101 -2.72 -8.06 -1.18
N LEU A 102 -3.94 -8.03 -1.72
CA LEU A 102 -5.16 -8.42 -1.00
C LEU A 102 -5.11 -9.88 -0.57
N LYS A 103 -4.60 -10.77 -1.43
CA LYS A 103 -4.40 -12.19 -1.09
C LYS A 103 -3.44 -12.35 0.09
N ARG A 104 -2.34 -11.58 0.12
CA ARG A 104 -1.36 -11.60 1.23
C ARG A 104 -1.92 -11.06 2.54
N MET A 105 -2.83 -10.08 2.49
CA MET A 105 -3.47 -9.52 3.69
C MET A 105 -4.41 -10.51 4.41
N GLN A 106 -4.75 -11.64 3.76
CA GLN A 106 -5.67 -12.68 4.24
C GLN A 106 -7.06 -12.10 4.58
N HIS A 107 -8.04 -12.39 3.74
CA HIS A 107 -9.40 -11.91 3.99
C HIS A 107 -9.88 -12.33 5.39
N GLY A 108 -10.36 -11.38 6.19
CA GLY A 108 -10.83 -11.64 7.55
C GLY A 108 -9.74 -11.74 8.62
N HIS A 109 -8.47 -11.41 8.33
CA HIS A 109 -7.41 -11.39 9.35
C HIS A 109 -7.75 -10.44 10.51
N SER A 110 -7.85 -11.00 11.72
CA SER A 110 -8.17 -10.28 12.94
C SER A 110 -6.92 -10.14 13.82
N CYS A 111 -6.44 -8.90 13.98
CA CYS A 111 -5.38 -8.54 14.92
C CYS A 111 -5.59 -7.12 15.45
N GLY A 112 -4.74 -6.67 16.37
CA GLY A 112 -4.76 -5.30 16.90
C GLY A 112 -4.12 -4.24 15.99
N ALA A 113 -3.70 -4.62 14.78
CA ALA A 113 -3.09 -3.74 13.79
C ALA A 113 -4.09 -3.31 12.70
N GLU A 114 -3.66 -2.48 11.76
CA GLU A 114 -4.51 -1.87 10.73
C GLU A 114 -4.96 -2.82 9.60
N CYS A 115 -4.68 -4.14 9.67
CA CYS A 115 -4.91 -5.08 8.57
C CYS A 115 -6.31 -4.99 7.95
N LYS A 116 -7.35 -4.99 8.79
CA LYS A 116 -8.74 -4.92 8.33
C LYS A 116 -9.04 -3.60 7.62
N TRP A 117 -8.49 -2.50 8.11
CA TRP A 117 -8.66 -1.19 7.48
C TRP A 117 -7.90 -1.13 6.16
N LEU A 118 -6.64 -1.53 6.15
CA LEU A 118 -5.79 -1.50 4.96
C LEU A 118 -6.35 -2.39 3.85
N TYR A 119 -6.87 -3.58 4.19
CA TYR A 119 -7.56 -4.44 3.24
C TYR A 119 -8.71 -3.71 2.56
N LYS A 120 -9.57 -3.03 3.32
CA LYS A 120 -10.68 -2.24 2.76
C LYS A 120 -10.18 -1.10 1.89
N VAL A 121 -9.15 -0.40 2.33
CA VAL A 121 -8.55 0.70 1.55
C VAL A 121 -8.08 0.19 0.20
N VAL A 122 -7.29 -0.88 0.19
CA VAL A 122 -6.77 -1.48 -1.04
C VAL A 122 -7.87 -2.11 -1.88
N LYS A 123 -8.91 -2.72 -1.28
CA LYS A 123 -10.01 -3.34 -2.05
C LYS A 123 -10.85 -2.28 -2.77
N HIS A 124 -11.26 -1.24 -2.06
CA HIS A 124 -12.30 -0.32 -2.52
C HIS A 124 -11.78 0.95 -3.19
N TYR A 125 -10.62 1.47 -2.78
CA TYR A 125 -10.11 2.73 -3.34
C TYR A 125 -9.12 2.52 -4.47
N PHE A 126 -8.66 1.30 -4.72
CA PHE A 126 -7.78 1.06 -5.85
C PHE A 126 -8.54 1.30 -7.16
N PRO A 127 -7.95 2.03 -8.12
CA PRO A 127 -8.66 2.37 -9.34
C PRO A 127 -9.13 1.12 -10.07
N GLN A 128 -10.35 1.18 -10.59
CA GLN A 128 -10.96 0.10 -11.37
C GLN A 128 -10.62 0.25 -12.87
N LYS A 129 -10.84 -0.85 -13.61
CA LYS A 129 -10.81 -0.81 -15.07
C LYS A 129 -11.98 0.04 -15.54
N SER A 130 -11.71 1.02 -16.39
CA SER A 130 -12.78 1.75 -17.04
C SER A 130 -13.21 0.95 -18.26
N LEU A 131 -14.52 0.76 -18.44
CA LEU A 131 -15.06 0.12 -19.64
C LEU A 131 -14.96 1.04 -20.87
N PHE A 132 -14.75 2.34 -20.66
CA PHE A 132 -14.63 3.34 -21.71
C PHE A 132 -13.45 4.29 -21.45
N CYS A 133 -12.84 4.85 -22.48
CA CYS A 133 -11.91 5.99 -22.33
C CYS A 133 -10.65 5.71 -21.46
N ASN A 134 -10.08 4.49 -21.49
CA ASN A 134 -8.97 4.11 -20.60
C ASN A 134 -7.69 4.97 -20.74
N ASN A 135 -7.48 5.58 -21.91
CA ASN A 135 -6.32 6.45 -22.19
C ASN A 135 -6.69 7.94 -22.16
N CYS A 136 -7.89 8.28 -21.69
CA CYS A 136 -8.31 9.68 -21.66
C CYS A 136 -7.54 10.44 -20.58
N PRO A 137 -6.98 11.63 -20.86
CA PRO A 137 -6.07 12.31 -19.94
C PRO A 137 -6.63 12.50 -18.53
N LYS A 138 -7.94 12.80 -18.42
CA LYS A 138 -8.63 12.92 -17.12
C LYS A 138 -8.65 11.61 -16.34
N VAL A 139 -8.97 10.50 -17.01
CA VAL A 139 -9.00 9.16 -16.40
C VAL A 139 -7.58 8.74 -15.99
N VAL A 140 -6.61 8.97 -16.87
CA VAL A 140 -5.20 8.66 -16.62
C VAL A 140 -4.65 9.43 -15.42
N ALA A 141 -4.93 10.74 -15.33
CA ALA A 141 -4.52 11.59 -14.21
C ALA A 141 -5.20 11.20 -12.89
N ALA A 142 -6.52 10.97 -12.90
CA ALA A 142 -7.24 10.51 -11.71
C ALA A 142 -6.68 9.17 -11.21
N ARG A 143 -6.48 8.22 -12.13
CA ARG A 143 -5.89 6.91 -11.85
C ARG A 143 -4.47 7.04 -11.28
N GLN A 144 -3.63 7.89 -11.85
CA GLN A 144 -2.28 8.19 -11.33
C GLN A 144 -2.35 8.64 -9.87
N GLN A 145 -3.20 9.61 -9.55
CA GLN A 145 -3.34 10.14 -8.19
C GLN A 145 -3.81 9.06 -7.20
N THR A 146 -4.78 8.25 -7.60
CA THR A 146 -5.30 7.18 -6.74
C THR A 146 -4.25 6.08 -6.54
N LEU A 147 -3.50 5.70 -7.58
CA LEU A 147 -2.43 4.71 -7.47
C LEU A 147 -1.34 5.15 -6.47
N ILE A 148 -0.82 6.37 -6.61
CA ILE A 148 0.22 6.85 -5.67
C ILE A 148 -0.32 6.95 -4.24
N ARG A 149 -1.57 7.36 -4.06
CA ARG A 149 -2.24 7.38 -2.76
C ARG A 149 -2.33 5.98 -2.15
N CYS A 150 -2.72 4.98 -2.93
CA CYS A 150 -2.78 3.59 -2.45
C CYS A 150 -1.39 3.08 -2.04
N LEU A 151 -0.37 3.27 -2.87
CA LEU A 151 1.00 2.83 -2.57
C LEU A 151 1.56 3.47 -1.30
N THR A 152 1.45 4.79 -1.20
CA THR A 152 1.89 5.55 -0.01
C THR A 152 1.10 5.17 1.24
N THR A 153 -0.18 4.83 1.12
CA THR A 153 -0.97 4.32 2.24
C THR A 153 -0.48 2.96 2.72
N VAL A 154 -0.19 2.05 1.79
CA VAL A 154 0.38 0.73 2.13
C VAL A 154 1.74 0.92 2.81
N GLN A 155 2.60 1.77 2.25
CA GLN A 155 3.89 2.12 2.85
C GLN A 155 3.72 2.68 4.26
N ALA A 156 2.81 3.63 4.47
CA ALA A 156 2.52 4.24 5.77
C ALA A 156 2.11 3.19 6.81
N SER A 157 1.24 2.25 6.45
CA SER A 157 0.86 1.15 7.33
C SER A 157 2.03 0.19 7.63
N LEU A 158 2.94 -0.04 6.68
CA LEU A 158 4.11 -0.89 6.90
C LEU A 158 5.15 -0.24 7.84
N VAL A 159 5.33 1.09 7.78
CA VAL A 159 6.26 1.81 8.66
C VAL A 159 5.62 2.17 10.01
N ASN A 160 4.30 2.11 10.13
CA ASN A 160 3.59 2.36 11.37
C ASN A 160 4.00 1.34 12.45
N ARG A 161 4.64 1.84 13.52
CA ARG A 161 5.13 1.01 14.62
C ARG A 161 4.03 0.25 15.36
N GLY A 162 2.79 0.74 15.33
CA GLY A 162 1.62 0.04 15.88
C GLY A 162 1.31 -1.29 15.18
N ASN A 163 1.77 -1.46 13.93
CA ASN A 163 1.51 -2.65 13.13
C ASN A 163 2.60 -3.72 13.24
N GLN A 164 3.70 -3.45 13.96
CA GLN A 164 4.87 -4.34 14.03
C GLN A 164 4.62 -5.70 14.69
N SER A 165 3.57 -5.80 15.50
CA SER A 165 3.16 -7.06 16.12
C SER A 165 2.43 -8.00 15.15
N CYS A 166 1.97 -7.49 14.00
CA CYS A 166 1.27 -8.30 13.01
C CYS A 166 2.25 -8.92 12.00
N ARG A 167 2.38 -10.24 12.03
CA ARG A 167 3.22 -10.99 11.09
C ARG A 167 2.75 -10.86 9.64
N VAL A 168 1.44 -10.83 9.40
CA VAL A 168 0.88 -10.70 8.04
C VAL A 168 1.33 -9.39 7.40
N LEU A 169 1.22 -8.27 8.12
CA LEU A 169 1.70 -6.98 7.60
C LEU A 169 3.23 -6.96 7.43
N MET A 170 3.97 -7.32 8.48
CA MET A 170 5.43 -7.14 8.51
C MET A 170 6.21 -8.13 7.64
N HIS A 171 5.61 -9.27 7.29
CA HIS A 171 6.23 -10.28 6.43
C HIS A 171 5.52 -10.39 5.08
N ASP A 172 4.27 -10.83 5.04
CA ASP A 172 3.61 -11.20 3.78
C ASP A 172 3.32 -9.97 2.90
N VAL A 173 2.73 -8.93 3.50
CA VAL A 173 2.42 -7.67 2.80
C VAL A 173 3.69 -6.90 2.48
N ALA A 174 4.61 -6.79 3.44
CA ALA A 174 5.91 -6.15 3.22
C ALA A 174 6.70 -6.80 2.08
N ALA A 175 6.74 -8.14 2.02
CA ALA A 175 7.44 -8.85 0.97
C ALA A 175 6.84 -8.60 -0.42
N GLU A 176 5.52 -8.57 -0.54
CA GLU A 176 4.84 -8.27 -1.80
C GLU A 176 5.07 -6.82 -2.23
N PHE A 177 4.96 -5.87 -1.29
CA PHE A 177 5.21 -4.46 -1.55
C PHE A 177 6.67 -4.21 -1.99
N ASN A 178 7.64 -4.77 -1.26
CA ASN A 178 9.05 -4.65 -1.57
C ASN A 178 9.37 -5.25 -2.94
N ARG A 179 8.81 -6.43 -3.26
CA ARG A 179 8.98 -7.06 -4.58
C ARG A 179 8.50 -6.15 -5.71
N PHE A 180 7.39 -5.44 -5.49
CA PHE A 180 6.85 -4.51 -6.47
C PHE A 180 7.77 -3.30 -6.68
N VAL A 181 8.20 -2.63 -5.59
CA VAL A 181 8.99 -1.39 -5.70
C VAL A 181 10.47 -1.62 -6.02
N VAL A 182 11.06 -2.77 -5.68
CA VAL A 182 12.49 -3.08 -5.91
C VAL A 182 12.74 -3.70 -7.28
N LYS A 183 11.70 -4.12 -8.03
CA LYS A 183 11.85 -4.84 -9.30
C LYS A 183 12.87 -4.20 -10.27
N GLY A 184 12.89 -2.87 -10.38
CA GLY A 184 13.82 -2.14 -11.26
C GLY A 184 15.25 -1.91 -10.76
N MET A 185 15.54 -2.12 -9.47
CA MET A 185 16.92 -2.02 -8.98
C MET A 185 17.80 -3.11 -9.59
N LYS A 186 17.26 -4.33 -9.69
CA LYS A 186 17.97 -5.48 -10.25
C LYS A 186 18.24 -5.34 -11.74
N ASP A 187 17.28 -4.75 -12.47
CA ASP A 187 17.42 -4.49 -13.91
C ASP A 187 18.47 -3.39 -14.16
N LEU A 188 18.58 -2.40 -13.26
CA LEU A 188 19.61 -1.36 -13.34
C LEU A 188 21.02 -1.91 -13.05
N GLU A 189 21.17 -2.79 -12.06
CA GLU A 189 22.45 -3.46 -11.77
C GLU A 189 22.89 -4.40 -12.92
N ALA A 190 21.95 -5.14 -13.52
CA ALA A 190 22.23 -5.99 -14.68
C ALA A 190 22.62 -5.17 -15.93
N ASN A 191 21.98 -4.02 -16.15
CA ASN A 191 22.31 -3.15 -17.28
C ASN A 191 23.59 -2.32 -17.07
N ALA A 192 23.90 -1.95 -15.83
CA ALA A 192 25.17 -1.29 -15.47
C ALA A 192 26.37 -2.22 -15.67
N THR A 193 26.23 -3.50 -15.33
CA THR A 193 27.29 -4.51 -15.55
C THR A 193 27.44 -4.93 -17.02
N ALA A 194 26.39 -4.82 -17.83
CA ALA A 194 26.46 -5.07 -19.28
C ALA A 194 27.09 -3.92 -20.08
N SER A 195 27.20 -2.71 -19.52
CA SER A 195 27.70 -1.51 -20.22
C SER A 195 29.22 -1.33 -20.17
N ASP A 196 29.95 -2.23 -19.48
CA ASP A 196 31.42 -2.16 -19.32
C ASP A 196 32.19 -3.15 -20.23
N SER A 197 31.57 -3.69 -21.28
CA SER A 197 32.28 -4.52 -22.26
C SER A 197 32.77 -3.68 -23.45
N PRO A 198 34.09 -3.52 -23.66
CA PRO A 198 34.60 -2.86 -24.84
C PRO A 198 34.32 -3.71 -26.08
N SER A 199 33.79 -3.03 -27.11
CA SER A 199 33.67 -3.49 -28.49
C SER A 199 34.86 -4.38 -28.91
N SER A 200 34.56 -5.62 -29.28
CA SER A 200 35.43 -6.42 -30.13
C SER A 200 34.60 -6.93 -31.30
N GLU A 201 34.70 -6.20 -32.40
CA GLU A 201 34.36 -6.70 -33.72
C GLU A 201 35.25 -7.91 -34.04
N TYR A 202 34.63 -9.08 -34.20
CA TYR A 202 35.15 -10.08 -35.12
C TYR A 202 33.98 -10.88 -35.70
N SER A 203 33.89 -10.81 -37.02
CA SER A 203 33.04 -11.66 -37.84
C SER A 203 33.43 -13.12 -37.69
N ALA A 204 32.46 -14.01 -37.53
CA ALA A 204 32.56 -15.38 -38.03
C ALA A 204 31.16 -15.94 -38.29
N VAL A 205 30.77 -15.89 -39.57
CA VAL A 205 29.69 -16.70 -40.13
C VAL A 205 30.07 -18.17 -39.97
N THR A 206 29.23 -18.96 -39.30
CA THR A 206 29.13 -20.39 -39.59
C THR A 206 27.67 -20.83 -39.53
N ARG A 207 27.16 -21.25 -40.70
CA ARG A 207 26.05 -22.18 -40.84
C ARG A 207 26.42 -23.45 -40.09
N ASP A 208 25.50 -24.06 -39.35
CA ASP A 208 24.68 -25.19 -39.82
C ASP A 208 23.96 -25.88 -38.64
N SER A 209 22.98 -26.72 -38.99
CA SER A 209 22.37 -27.80 -38.19
C SER A 209 21.24 -27.49 -37.21
N LEU A 210 20.04 -27.54 -37.80
CA LEU A 210 18.88 -28.35 -37.41
C LEU A 210 19.14 -29.39 -36.29
N ASP A 211 18.33 -29.38 -35.24
CA ASP A 211 17.58 -30.59 -34.84
C ASP A 211 16.38 -30.24 -33.97
N SER A 212 15.25 -30.89 -34.26
CA SER A 212 13.98 -30.82 -33.56
C SER A 212 14.00 -31.70 -32.34
N LEU A 213 13.38 -31.29 -31.23
CA LEU A 213 12.69 -32.22 -30.32
C LEU A 213 11.47 -31.52 -29.70
N ASP A 214 10.30 -31.96 -30.17
CA ASP A 214 9.00 -31.82 -29.52
C ASP A 214 9.07 -32.27 -28.06
N SER A 215 8.50 -31.48 -27.16
CA SER A 215 8.13 -31.94 -25.83
C SER A 215 6.75 -31.39 -25.50
N ASP A 216 5.75 -32.14 -25.97
CA ASP A 216 4.38 -32.12 -25.49
C ASP A 216 4.34 -32.45 -23.99
N SER A 217 3.71 -31.59 -23.20
CA SER A 217 3.16 -31.98 -21.91
C SER A 217 1.87 -31.22 -21.67
N ASP A 218 0.79 -31.98 -21.70
CA ASP A 218 -0.60 -31.62 -21.54
C ASP A 218 -0.94 -30.95 -20.19
N VAL A 219 -1.94 -30.06 -20.28
CA VAL A 219 -3.06 -29.79 -19.37
C VAL A 219 -2.84 -29.69 -17.85
N ASP A 220 -3.12 -28.51 -17.30
CA ASP A 220 -4.13 -28.39 -16.24
C ASP A 220 -4.78 -27.00 -16.32
N ASP A 221 -5.99 -27.00 -16.88
CA ASP A 221 -6.91 -25.87 -16.99
C ASP A 221 -7.68 -25.79 -15.67
N SER A 222 -7.26 -24.89 -14.78
CA SER A 222 -8.01 -24.55 -13.58
C SER A 222 -8.75 -23.25 -13.82
N GLU A 223 -9.92 -23.37 -14.43
CA GLU A 223 -10.96 -22.34 -14.46
C GLU A 223 -11.39 -22.05 -13.01
N SER A 224 -10.90 -20.95 -12.44
CA SER A 224 -11.53 -20.38 -11.24
C SER A 224 -12.60 -19.40 -11.69
N GLU A 225 -13.85 -19.78 -11.49
CA GLU A 225 -15.02 -18.91 -11.55
C GLU A 225 -14.84 -17.76 -10.55
N ASP A 226 -14.32 -16.62 -11.01
CA ASP A 226 -14.42 -15.36 -10.27
C ASP A 226 -15.87 -14.90 -10.43
N GLU A 227 -16.68 -15.10 -9.39
CA GLU A 227 -17.99 -14.46 -9.23
C GLU A 227 -17.81 -12.94 -9.36
N GLU A 228 -18.12 -12.40 -10.54
CA GLU A 228 -18.28 -10.96 -10.74
C GLU A 228 -19.56 -10.53 -10.03
N GLU A 229 -19.44 -10.16 -8.75
CA GLU A 229 -20.43 -9.29 -8.13
C GLU A 229 -20.47 -7.98 -8.95
N GLU A 230 -21.47 -7.86 -9.83
CA GLU A 230 -21.86 -6.62 -10.49
C GLU A 230 -22.33 -5.61 -9.42
N GLU A 231 -21.39 -5.00 -8.69
CA GLU A 231 -21.67 -3.78 -7.95
C GLU A 231 -21.74 -2.63 -8.97
N GLU A 232 -22.96 -2.37 -9.45
CA GLU A 232 -23.34 -1.13 -10.10
C GLU A 232 -23.00 0.04 -9.15
N HIS A 233 -21.89 0.75 -9.40
CA HIS A 233 -21.53 1.92 -8.59
C HIS A 233 -20.98 3.08 -9.43
N ASP A 234 -21.47 4.27 -9.06
CA ASP A 234 -21.40 5.57 -9.73
C ASP A 234 -20.00 6.00 -10.21
N CYS A 235 -19.98 6.79 -11.29
CA CYS A 235 -18.79 7.54 -11.70
C CYS A 235 -18.39 8.55 -10.62
N ASP A 236 -17.32 8.30 -9.87
CA ASP A 236 -16.71 9.30 -8.97
C ASP A 236 -16.14 10.53 -9.71
N ALA A 237 -16.13 10.49 -11.05
CA ALA A 237 -15.80 11.65 -11.87
C ALA A 237 -16.99 12.60 -12.13
N CYS A 238 -18.24 12.19 -11.83
CA CYS A 238 -19.42 13.00 -12.17
C CYS A 238 -20.66 12.94 -11.25
N HIS A 239 -20.77 12.07 -10.24
CA HIS A 239 -21.98 11.94 -9.39
C HIS A 239 -23.32 11.98 -10.17
N SER A 240 -23.35 11.47 -11.41
CA SER A 240 -24.52 11.59 -12.27
C SER A 240 -24.96 10.21 -12.74
N ARG A 241 -26.16 9.82 -12.29
CA ARG A 241 -26.83 8.54 -12.57
C ARG A 241 -27.41 8.45 -13.99
N HIS A 242 -26.74 8.97 -15.02
CA HIS A 242 -27.24 8.92 -16.40
C HIS A 242 -26.20 8.48 -17.43
N VAL A 243 -26.63 7.52 -18.26
CA VAL A 243 -25.88 6.72 -19.26
C VAL A 243 -25.27 7.52 -20.44
N VAL A 244 -25.27 8.86 -20.44
CA VAL A 244 -24.71 9.62 -21.58
C VAL A 244 -24.00 10.90 -21.13
N CYS A 245 -22.68 10.84 -20.95
CA CYS A 245 -21.87 12.05 -20.76
C CYS A 245 -21.63 12.72 -22.13
N ARG A 246 -22.59 13.52 -22.58
CA ARG A 246 -22.44 14.42 -23.74
C ARG A 246 -21.86 15.75 -23.27
N THR A 247 -20.54 15.92 -23.31
CA THR A 247 -19.91 17.25 -23.34
C THR A 247 -18.67 17.27 -24.24
N HIS A 248 -18.91 17.31 -25.54
CA HIS A 248 -18.06 18.05 -26.48
C HIS A 248 -18.97 18.93 -27.32
N SER A 249 -19.01 20.23 -27.03
CA SER A 249 -19.36 21.26 -28.01
C SER A 249 -19.00 22.65 -27.51
N ASN A 250 -18.20 23.33 -28.33
CA ASN A 250 -17.93 24.77 -28.40
C ASN A 250 -17.05 25.40 -27.31
N MET A 251 -15.85 25.84 -27.73
CA MET A 251 -15.67 27.23 -28.15
C MET A 251 -14.48 27.32 -29.12
N LYS A 252 -14.79 27.59 -30.38
CA LYS A 252 -13.89 28.15 -31.38
C LYS A 252 -14.50 29.50 -31.75
N ALA A 253 -13.85 30.58 -31.36
CA ALA A 253 -13.93 31.91 -31.95
C ALA A 253 -12.66 32.65 -31.53
#